data_AF-A0A0R1V3L0-F1
#
_entry.id   AF-A0A0R1V3L0-F1
#
_cell.length_a   1.000
_cell.length_b   1.000
_cell.length_c   1.000
_cell.angle_alpha   90.00
_cell.angle_beta   90.00
_cell.angle_gamma   90.00
#
_symmetry.space_group_name_H-M   'P 1'
#
loop_
_entity.id
_entity.type
_entity.pdbx_description
1 polymer ?
#
loop_
_entity_poly.entity_id
_entity_poly.type
_entity_poly.pdbx_seq_one_letter_code
_entity_poly.pdbx_strand_id
1 'polypeptide(L)' 'MDKIYIIEDDQTIRNEIVQALKKWNFQADWVRDFQTIDYEIKQQSPDLIVMDITLPF' A
#
# COMPACT_ATOMS: atom_id res chain seq x y z
N MET A 1 13.16 7.95 -5.60
CA MET A 1 13.20 6.81 -4.67
C MET A 1 11.79 6.30 -4.69
N ASP A 2 11.59 5.13 -5.28
CA ASP A 2 10.28 4.76 -5.79
C ASP A 2 9.33 4.46 -4.62
N LYS A 3 8.15 5.08 -4.67
CA LYS A 3 7.12 5.00 -3.65
C LYS A 3 6.09 3.95 -4.05
N ILE A 4 6.04 2.89 -3.26
CA ILE A 4 5.11 1.77 -3.43
C ILE A 4 3.99 1.95 -2.41
N TYR A 5 2.75 1.83 -2.88
CA TYR A 5 1.55 1.94 -2.05
C TYR A 5 0.79 0.63 -2.00
N ILE A 6 0.52 0.15 -0.78
CA ILE A 6 -0.10 -1.16 -0.55
C ILE A 6 -1.58 -1.00 -0.19
N ILE A 7 -2.45 -1.75 -0.86
CA ILE A 7 -3.89 -1.86 -0.58
C ILE A 7 -4.17 -3.32 -0.19
N GLU A 8 -4.25 -3.57 1.12
CA GLU A 8 -4.33 -4.90 1.73
C GLU A 8 -5.02 -4.77 3.09
N ASP A 9 -6.09 -5.54 3.33
CA ASP A 9 -6.90 -5.48 4.55
C ASP A 9 -6.34 -6.35 5.66
N ASP A 10 -5.62 -7.44 5.34
CA ASP A 10 -4.91 -8.21 6.34
C ASP A 10 -3.67 -7.44 6.85
N GLN A 11 -3.71 -7.08 8.12
CA GLN A 11 -2.64 -6.31 8.74
C GLN A 11 -1.29 -7.03 8.77
N THR A 12 -1.30 -8.36 8.89
CA THR A 12 -0.08 -9.17 8.95
C THR A 12 0.60 -9.16 7.59
N ILE A 13 -0.13 -9.50 6.53
CA ILE A 13 0.37 -9.52 5.15
C ILE A 13 0.89 -8.13 4.77
N ARG A 14 0.10 -7.09 5.01
CA ARG A 14 0.49 -5.70 4.74
C ARG A 14 1.78 -5.31 5.43
N ASN A 15 1.91 -5.62 6.73
CA ASN A 15 3.11 -5.27 7.49
C ASN A 15 4.34 -6.02 6.99
N GLU A 16 4.20 -7.31 6.64
CA GLU A 16 5.28 -8.11 6.07
C GLU A 16 5.76 -7.52 4.73
N ILE A 17 4.84 -7.15 3.84
CA ILE A 17 5.17 -6.51 2.55
C ILE A 17 5.91 -5.19 2.78
N VAL A 18 5.39 -4.31 3.64
CA VAL A 18 6.00 -3.01 3.94
C VAL A 18 7.42 -3.18 4.51
N GLN A 19 7.61 -4.13 5.43
CA GLN A 19 8.93 -4.41 6.01
C GLN A 19 9.90 -4.97 4.96
N ALA A 20 9.43 -5.86 4.09
CA ALA A 20 10.22 -6.38 2.99
C ALA A 20 10.66 -5.25 2.05
N LEU A 21 9.74 -4.40 1.58
CA LEU A 21 10.05 -3.30 0.68
C LEU A 21 11.04 -2.28 1.30
N LYS A 22 10.86 -1.96 2.58
CA LYS A 22 11.78 -1.06 3.31
C LYS A 22 13.20 -1.62 3.41
N LYS A 23 13.37 -2.94 3.56
CA LYS A 23 14.70 -3.59 3.55
C LYS A 23 15.43 -3.43 2.22
N TRP A 24 14.70 -3.26 1.13
CA TRP A 24 15.23 -3.01 -0.21
C TRP A 24 15.34 -1.52 -0.54
N ASN A 25 15.27 -0.65 0.47
CA ASN A 25 15.32 0.81 0.32
C ASN A 25 14.20 1.38 -0.56
N PHE A 26 13.03 0.74 -0.64
CA PHE A 26 11.84 1.38 -1.20
C PHE A 26 11.12 2.22 -0.14
N GLN A 27 10.42 3.26 -0.59
CA GLN A 27 9.44 3.93 0.25
C GLN A 27 8.13 3.14 0.14
N ALA A 28 7.64 2.63 1.28
CA ALA A 28 6.44 1.82 1.32
C ALA A 28 5.46 2.37 2.37
N ASP A 29 4.24 2.66 1.93
CA ASP A 29 3.10 3.10 2.75
C ASP A 29 1.83 2.34 2.32
N TRP A 30 0.76 2.42 3.10
CA TRP A 30 -0.44 1.62 2.87
C TRP A 30 -1.73 2.42 3.06
N VAL A 31 -2.83 1.89 2.52
CA VAL A 31 -4.18 2.43 2.69
C VAL A 31 -4.60 2.48 4.16
N ARG A 32 -5.15 3.62 4.60
CA ARG A 32 -5.65 3.76 5.97
C ARG A 32 -7.17 3.63 6.04
N ASP A 33 -7.84 4.02 4.98
CA ASP A 33 -9.28 3.98 4.84
C ASP A 33 -9.68 3.43 3.47
N PHE A 34 -10.27 2.24 3.47
CA PHE A 34 -10.73 1.56 2.25
C PHE A 34 -11.89 2.30 1.56
N GLN A 35 -12.61 3.17 2.28
CA GLN A 35 -13.69 3.97 1.69
C GLN A 35 -13.17 5.14 0.86
N THR A 36 -11.90 5.55 1.06
CA THR A 36 -11.30 6.73 0.42
C THR A 36 -9.98 6.42 -0.30
N ILE A 37 -9.83 5.17 -0.76
CA ILE A 37 -8.64 4.67 -1.49
C ILE A 37 -8.21 5.60 -2.62
N ASP A 38 -9.15 6.04 -3.46
CA ASP A 38 -8.84 6.85 -4.64
C ASP A 38 -8.27 8.23 -4.24
N TYR A 39 -8.79 8.81 -3.16
CA TYR A 39 -8.31 10.05 -2.58
C TYR A 39 -6.92 9.89 -1.95
N GLU A 40 -6.71 8.80 -1.20
CA GLU A 40 -5.39 8.50 -0.64
C GLU A 40 -4.34 8.26 -1.74
N ILE A 41 -4.64 7.45 -2.76
CA ILE A 41 -3.71 7.21 -3.88
C ILE A 41 -3.33 8.52 -4.57
N LYS A 42 -4.30 9.38 -4.88
CA LYS A 42 -4.02 10.69 -5.52
C LYS A 42 -3.10 11.55 -4.66
N GLN A 43 -3.37 11.64 -3.36
CA GLN A 43 -2.52 12.41 -2.45
C GLN A 43 -1.12 11.81 -2.30
N GLN A 44 -1.01 10.48 -2.23
CA GLN A 44 0.27 9.82 -2.04
C GLN A 44 1.10 9.82 -3.33
N SER A 45 0.47 9.92 -4.50
CA SER A 45 1.10 9.91 -5.83
C SER A 45 2.20 8.84 -5.96
N PRO A 46 1.87 7.55 -5.72
CA PRO A 46 2.86 6.49 -5.74
C PRO A 46 3.29 6.15 -7.18
N ASP A 47 4.50 5.61 -7.31
CA ASP A 47 5.05 5.11 -8.57
C ASP A 47 4.49 3.72 -8.92
N LEU A 48 4.11 2.95 -7.88
CA LEU A 48 3.53 1.60 -8.01
C LEU A 48 2.48 1.35 -6.93
N ILE A 49 1.41 0.67 -7.31
CA ILE A 49 0.38 0.19 -6.38
C ILE A 49 0.41 -1.34 -6.36
N VAL A 50 0.43 -1.90 -5.16
CA VAL A 50 0.22 -3.34 -4.90
C VAL A 50 -1.13 -3.47 -4.23
N MET A 51 -2.05 -4.19 -4.86
CA MET A 51 -3.44 -4.29 -4.40
C MET A 51 -3.87 -5.74 -4.36
N ASP A 52 -4.43 -6.14 -3.22
CA ASP A 52 -5.11 -7.43 -3.13
C ASP A 52 -6.41 -7.42 -3.94
N ILE A 53 -6.67 -8.53 -4.62
CA ILE A 53 -7.87 -8.72 -5.46
C ILE A 53 -9.08 -9.13 -4.63
N THR A 54 -8.89 -9.62 -3.40
CA THR A 54 -9.98 -10.14 -2.55
C THR A 54 -10.58 -9.10 -1.60
N LEU A 55 -10.28 -7.81 -1.81
CA LEU A 55 -10.82 -6.72 -1.01
C LEU A 55 -12.37 -6.78 -0.92
N PRO A 56 -12.94 -6.78 0.29
CA PRO A 56 -14.39 -6.77 0.47
C PRO A 56 -15.01 -5.46 -0.04
N PHE A 57 -16.17 -5.58 -0.70
CA PHE A 57 -16.95 -4.48 -1.28
C PHE A 57 -17.49 -3.49 -0.24
#